data_AF-A0A355ELK7-F1
#
_entry.id   AF-A0A355ELK7-F1
#
_cell.length_a   1.000
_cell.length_b   1.000
_cell.length_c   1.000
_cell.angle_alpha   90.00
_cell.angle_beta   90.00
_cell.angle_gamma   90.00
#
_symmetry.space_group_name_H-M   'P 1'
#
loop_
_entity.id
_entity.type
_entity.pdbx_description
1 polymer ?
#
loop_
_entity_poly.entity_id
_entity_poly.type
_entity_poly.pdbx_seq_one_letter_code
_entity_poly.pdbx_strand_id
1 'polypeptide(L)'
;MEKKRKKDLLILGVLRNSSVPLTSIKIARELESLGHDISERTVRLYLQRLNAEGLAAQNGKKGHEITLKGESELDSSKIIERVGFLSAKIDRMTYQMSFDLNTTSGSLVINVTLVDPRQFAKNVEYIRRVYADGYAMGHLLTFLGPGESLGHITIP
;
A
#
# COMPACT_ATOMS: atom_id res chain seq x y z
N MET A 1 1.32 18.90 21.27
CA MET A 1 2.38 18.60 20.27
C MET A 1 2.14 17.27 19.54
N GLU A 2 1.56 16.26 20.19
CA GLU A 2 1.32 14.91 19.65
C GLU A 2 0.41 14.86 18.40
N LYS A 3 -0.72 15.59 18.41
CA LYS A 3 -1.67 15.65 17.29
C LYS A 3 -1.09 16.25 16.00
N LYS A 4 -0.07 17.11 16.12
CA LYS A 4 0.57 17.83 15.01
C LYS A 4 1.57 16.93 14.27
N ARG A 5 2.23 16.03 15.00
CA ARG A 5 3.16 15.02 14.46
C ARG A 5 2.43 13.92 13.70
N LYS A 6 1.23 13.53 14.17
CA LYS A 6 0.40 12.53 13.50
C LYS A 6 0.06 12.91 12.05
N LYS A 7 -0.37 14.15 11.82
CA LYS A 7 -0.73 14.63 10.47
C LYS A 7 0.46 14.72 9.51
N ASP A 8 1.66 14.97 10.03
CA ASP A 8 2.90 14.95 9.22
C ASP A 8 3.20 13.55 8.71
N LEU A 9 3.09 12.54 9.59
CA LEU A 9 3.31 11.15 9.24
C LEU A 9 2.30 10.64 8.21
N LEU A 10 1.03 11.01 8.34
CA LEU A 10 0.00 10.69 7.34
C LEU A 10 0.37 11.23 5.95
N ILE A 11 0.81 12.49 5.86
CA ILE A 11 1.20 13.10 4.58
C ILE A 11 2.46 12.45 4.01
N LEU A 12 3.47 12.20 4.84
CA LEU A 12 4.66 11.46 4.42
C LEU A 12 4.29 10.05 3.93
N GLY A 13 3.33 9.38 4.58
CA GLY A 13 2.83 8.06 4.21
C GLY A 13 2.19 8.05 2.82
N VAL A 14 1.37 9.06 2.50
CA VAL A 14 0.82 9.27 1.15
C VAL A 14 1.95 9.46 0.13
N LEU A 15 2.94 10.31 0.44
CA LEU A 15 4.04 10.61 -0.47
C LEU A 15 4.91 9.38 -0.77
N ARG A 16 5.24 8.58 0.25
CA ARG A 16 6.03 7.34 0.09
C ARG A 16 5.35 6.31 -0.79
N ASN A 17 4.03 6.21 -0.69
CA ASN A 17 3.27 5.22 -1.46
C ASN A 17 3.03 5.65 -2.91
N SER A 18 3.48 6.85 -3.31
CA SER A 18 3.39 7.34 -4.67
C SER A 18 4.71 7.15 -5.41
N SER A 19 4.64 6.62 -6.63
CA SER A 19 5.79 6.56 -7.55
C SER A 19 6.03 7.88 -8.30
N VAL A 20 5.19 8.90 -8.07
CA VAL A 20 5.27 10.20 -8.73
C VAL A 20 5.04 11.34 -7.74
N PRO A 21 5.55 12.56 -8.01
CA PRO A 21 5.24 13.70 -7.16
C PRO A 21 3.73 14.00 -7.10
N LEU A 22 3.24 14.37 -5.92
CA LEU A 22 1.82 14.63 -5.67
C LEU A 22 1.54 16.09 -5.30
N THR A 23 0.50 16.65 -5.89
CA THR A 23 0.00 17.98 -5.51
C THR A 23 -0.77 17.91 -4.19
N SER A 24 -0.91 19.05 -3.50
CA SER A 24 -1.69 19.16 -2.27
C SER A 24 -3.16 18.71 -2.43
N ILE A 25 -3.76 18.94 -3.61
CA ILE A 25 -5.10 18.43 -3.95
C ILE A 25 -5.13 16.90 -3.95
N LYS A 26 -4.18 16.27 -4.64
CA LYS A 26 -4.11 14.80 -4.73
C LYS A 26 -3.86 14.18 -3.37
N ILE A 27 -2.99 14.78 -2.56
CA ILE A 27 -2.70 14.33 -1.20
C ILE A 27 -3.94 14.43 -0.31
N ALA A 28 -4.66 15.55 -0.35
CA ALA A 28 -5.90 15.73 0.42
C ALA A 28 -6.96 14.68 0.04
N ARG A 29 -7.15 14.43 -1.26
CA ARG A 29 -8.07 13.40 -1.74
C ARG A 29 -7.67 11.99 -1.30
N GLU A 30 -6.38 11.68 -1.33
CA GLU A 30 -5.89 10.38 -0.87
C GLU A 30 -6.14 10.23 0.64
N LEU A 31 -5.83 11.25 1.45
CA LEU A 31 -6.13 11.25 2.88
C LEU A 31 -7.61 11.08 3.18
N GLU A 32 -8.49 11.75 2.43
CA GLU A 32 -9.94 11.61 2.55
C GLU A 32 -10.38 10.17 2.25
N SER A 33 -9.83 9.55 1.20
CA SER A 33 -10.11 8.15 0.86
C SER A 33 -9.67 7.15 1.93
N LEU A 34 -8.73 7.56 2.80
CA LEU A 34 -8.23 6.79 3.93
C LEU A 34 -8.99 7.10 5.24
N GLY A 35 -10.07 7.88 5.17
CA GLY A 35 -10.88 8.27 6.33
C GLY A 35 -10.30 9.45 7.13
N HIS A 36 -9.37 10.21 6.56
CA HIS A 36 -8.79 11.40 7.18
C HIS A 36 -9.28 12.67 6.49
N ASP A 37 -10.26 13.34 7.12
CA ASP A 37 -10.73 14.64 6.66
C ASP A 37 -9.70 15.75 6.95
N ILE A 38 -8.88 16.05 5.94
CA ILE A 38 -7.84 17.09 5.99
C ILE A 38 -7.97 17.95 4.73
N SER A 39 -8.36 19.21 4.92
CA SER A 39 -8.50 20.17 3.81
C SER A 39 -7.19 20.36 3.03
N GLU A 40 -7.27 20.62 1.73
CA GLU A 40 -6.13 20.94 0.86
C GLU A 40 -5.29 22.12 1.42
N ARG A 41 -5.94 23.14 1.99
CA ARG A 41 -5.27 24.28 2.64
C ARG A 41 -4.39 23.81 3.81
N THR A 42 -4.91 22.90 4.62
CA THR A 42 -4.17 22.30 5.73
C THR A 42 -3.02 21.44 5.24
N VAL A 43 -3.22 20.65 4.18
CA VAL A 43 -2.14 19.86 3.54
C VAL A 43 -1.01 20.75 3.04
N ARG A 44 -1.31 21.87 2.38
CA ARG A 44 -0.29 22.86 1.95
C ARG A 44 0.58 23.35 3.10
N LEU A 45 -0.04 23.66 4.24
CA LEU A 45 0.66 24.16 5.42
C LEU A 45 1.60 23.12 6.01
N TYR A 46 1.19 21.85 6.02
CA TYR A 46 2.05 20.74 6.45
C TYR A 46 3.20 20.49 5.46
N LEU A 47 2.93 20.50 4.16
CA LEU A 47 3.95 20.33 3.12
C LEU A 47 5.03 21.42 3.20
N GLN A 48 4.66 22.69 3.42
CA GLN A 48 5.63 23.77 3.61
C GLN A 48 6.60 23.46 4.76
N ARG A 49 6.08 22.96 5.88
CA ARG A 49 6.91 22.56 7.02
C ARG A 49 7.76 21.33 6.73
N LEU A 50 7.19 20.28 6.13
CA LEU A 50 7.91 19.07 5.76
C LEU A 50 9.06 19.38 4.78
N ASN A 51 8.86 20.32 3.84
CA ASN A 51 9.92 20.80 2.96
C ASN A 51 10.99 21.57 3.74
N ALA A 52 10.61 22.44 4.67
CA ALA A 52 11.55 23.19 5.50
C ALA A 52 12.40 22.28 6.40
N GLU A 53 11.83 21.16 6.86
CA GLU A 53 12.53 20.14 7.66
C GLU A 53 13.33 19.15 6.80
N GLY A 54 13.21 19.23 5.48
CA GLY A 54 13.88 18.36 4.50
C GLY A 54 13.31 16.94 4.42
N LEU A 55 12.08 16.73 4.91
CA LEU A 55 11.38 15.44 4.89
C LEU A 55 10.59 15.21 3.58
N ALA A 56 10.23 16.29 2.90
CA ALA A 56 9.68 16.28 1.55
C ALA A 56 10.43 17.28 0.66
N ALA A 57 10.35 17.09 -0.65
CA ALA A 57 10.93 18.00 -1.64
C ALA A 57 9.86 18.47 -2.61
N GLN A 58 9.88 19.76 -2.98
CA GLN A 58 9.00 20.31 -3.99
C GLN A 58 9.58 20.09 -5.39
N ASN A 59 8.83 19.42 -6.25
CA ASN A 59 9.20 19.12 -7.64
C ASN A 59 8.40 20.01 -8.61
N GLY A 60 8.51 21.34 -8.43
CA GLY A 60 7.84 22.35 -9.25
C GLY A 60 6.31 22.19 -9.30
N LYS A 61 5.74 22.23 -10.52
CA LYS A 61 4.29 22.03 -10.75
C LYS A 61 3.83 20.58 -10.56
N LYS A 62 4.76 19.61 -10.52
CA LYS A 62 4.42 18.19 -10.36
C LYS A 62 3.95 17.88 -8.93
N GLY A 63 4.39 18.68 -7.96
CA GLY A 63 3.95 18.58 -6.56
C GLY A 63 5.12 18.32 -5.62
N HIS A 64 4.93 17.41 -4.68
CA HIS A 64 5.91 17.05 -3.65
C HIS A 64 6.22 15.56 -3.71
N GLU A 65 7.45 15.21 -3.34
CA GLU A 65 7.95 13.85 -3.19
C GLU A 65 8.60 13.67 -1.82
N ILE A 66 8.63 12.45 -1.31
CA ILE A 66 9.32 12.16 -0.05
C ILE A 66 10.84 12.13 -0.26
N THR A 67 11.60 12.59 0.71
CA THR A 67 13.07 12.47 0.69
C THR A 67 13.52 11.22 1.45
N LEU A 68 14.77 10.79 1.27
CA LEU A 68 15.36 9.71 2.08
C LEU A 68 15.29 10.00 3.59
N LYS A 69 15.44 11.28 3.98
CA LYS A 69 15.27 11.70 5.38
C LYS A 69 13.82 11.52 5.86
N GLY A 70 12.85 11.86 5.00
CA GLY A 70 11.44 11.65 5.27
C GLY A 70 11.07 10.17 5.41
N GLU A 71 11.66 9.30 4.58
CA GLU A 71 11.50 7.85 4.70
C GLU A 71 12.04 7.32 6.03
N SER A 72 13.26 7.74 6.41
CA SER A 72 13.85 7.36 7.70
C SER A 72 13.03 7.86 8.89
N GLU A 73 12.46 9.07 8.82
CA GLU A 73 11.56 9.59 9.86
C GLU A 73 10.30 8.72 9.97
N LEU A 74 9.69 8.36 8.83
CA LEU A 74 8.53 7.45 8.76
C LEU A 74 8.83 6.05 9.31
N ASP A 75 10.02 5.53 9.05
CA ASP A 75 10.46 4.22 9.52
C ASP A 75 10.65 4.23 11.05
N SER A 76 11.20 5.31 11.60
CA SER A 76 11.42 5.45 13.04
C SER A 76 10.14 5.70 13.85
N SER A 77 9.07 6.22 13.22
CA SER A 77 7.82 6.63 13.91
C SER A 77 6.77 5.52 14.13
N LYS A 78 7.11 4.24 13.84
CA LYS A 78 6.35 3.00 14.12
C LYS A 78 5.03 2.75 13.36
N ILE A 79 5.08 1.72 12.51
CA ILE A 79 4.21 0.53 12.30
C ILE A 79 2.68 0.70 12.20
N ILE A 80 2.00 1.51 13.03
CA ILE A 80 0.54 1.48 13.18
C ILE A 80 -0.19 2.16 12.02
N GLU A 81 0.34 3.27 11.49
CA GLU A 81 -0.29 3.97 10.35
C GLU A 81 -0.13 3.19 9.04
N ARG A 82 0.90 2.35 8.88
CA ARG A 82 1.07 1.51 7.67
C ARG A 82 -0.09 0.56 7.44
N VAL A 83 -0.69 0.05 8.52
CA VAL A 83 -1.78 -0.93 8.46
C VAL A 83 -3.06 -0.27 7.93
N GLY A 84 -3.39 0.94 8.39
CA GLY A 84 -4.58 1.67 7.93
C GLY A 84 -4.52 2.03 6.44
N PHE A 85 -3.36 2.50 5.97
CA PHE A 85 -3.14 2.81 4.55
C PHE A 85 -3.18 1.57 3.67
N LEU A 86 -2.57 0.47 4.11
CA LEU A 86 -2.56 -0.78 3.35
C LEU A 86 -3.95 -1.39 3.30
N SER A 87 -4.69 -1.38 4.41
CA SER A 87 -6.08 -1.87 4.47
C SER A 87 -6.96 -1.11 3.48
N ALA A 88 -6.97 0.22 3.54
CA ALA A 88 -7.81 1.01 2.63
C ALA A 88 -7.43 0.86 1.16
N LYS A 89 -6.14 0.65 0.84
CA LYS A 89 -5.71 0.30 -0.52
C LYS A 89 -6.25 -1.07 -0.95
N ILE A 90 -6.16 -2.08 -0.07
CA ILE A 90 -6.71 -3.42 -0.32
C ILE A 90 -8.22 -3.36 -0.50
N ASP A 91 -8.93 -2.60 0.34
CA ASP A 91 -10.38 -2.41 0.26
C ASP A 91 -10.77 -1.75 -1.06
N ARG A 92 -10.06 -0.68 -1.46
CA ARG A 92 -10.28 -0.02 -2.75
C ARG A 92 -10.05 -0.97 -3.93
N MET A 93 -8.96 -1.73 -3.92
CA MET A 93 -8.68 -2.72 -4.98
C MET A 93 -9.79 -3.79 -5.02
N THR A 94 -10.25 -4.24 -3.84
CA THR A 94 -11.35 -5.20 -3.68
C THR A 94 -12.67 -4.67 -4.25
N TYR A 95 -13.03 -3.42 -3.94
CA TYR A 95 -14.23 -2.76 -4.48
C TYR A 95 -14.21 -2.54 -5.99
N GLN A 96 -13.02 -2.48 -6.59
CA GLN A 96 -12.84 -2.29 -8.03
C GLN A 96 -12.78 -3.61 -8.82
N MET A 97 -12.90 -4.76 -8.14
CA MET A 97 -12.99 -6.06 -8.80
C MET A 97 -14.29 -6.17 -9.59
N SER A 98 -14.23 -6.80 -10.76
CA SER A 98 -15.37 -6.97 -11.67
C SER A 98 -15.58 -8.41 -12.13
N PHE A 99 -14.96 -9.37 -11.44
CA PHE A 99 -14.99 -10.78 -11.83
C PHE A 99 -16.41 -11.37 -11.76
N ASP A 100 -16.89 -11.91 -12.88
CA ASP A 100 -18.16 -12.63 -13.01
C ASP A 100 -17.89 -14.14 -13.15
N LEU A 101 -18.49 -14.93 -12.26
CA LEU A 101 -18.35 -16.39 -12.24
C LEU A 101 -18.96 -17.08 -13.46
N ASN A 102 -19.99 -16.51 -14.07
CA ASN A 102 -20.67 -17.10 -15.22
C ASN A 102 -19.85 -16.95 -16.51
N THR A 103 -19.22 -15.78 -16.69
CA THR A 103 -18.40 -15.49 -17.87
C THR A 103 -16.92 -15.82 -17.65
N THR A 104 -16.53 -16.12 -16.41
CA THR A 104 -15.12 -16.32 -15.99
C THR A 104 -14.21 -15.17 -16.43
N SER A 105 -14.75 -13.95 -16.40
CA SER A 105 -14.07 -12.76 -16.91
C SER A 105 -14.26 -11.56 -15.99
N GLY A 106 -13.37 -10.58 -16.11
CA GLY A 106 -13.30 -9.41 -15.23
C GLY A 106 -11.98 -9.36 -14.45
N SER A 107 -11.89 -8.43 -13.49
CA SER A 107 -10.69 -8.24 -12.66
C SER A 107 -10.84 -8.87 -11.28
N LEU A 108 -9.77 -9.51 -10.81
CA LEU A 108 -9.65 -10.05 -9.45
C LEU A 108 -8.30 -9.63 -8.87
N VAL A 109 -8.30 -9.25 -7.59
CA VAL A 109 -7.10 -8.99 -6.80
C VAL A 109 -6.66 -10.29 -6.16
N ILE A 110 -5.39 -10.65 -6.33
CA ILE A 110 -4.82 -11.89 -5.81
C ILE A 110 -3.54 -11.61 -5.05
N ASN A 111 -3.34 -12.37 -3.97
CA ASN A 111 -2.08 -12.37 -3.25
C ASN A 111 -1.12 -13.36 -3.91
N VAL A 112 0.09 -12.91 -4.23
CA VAL A 112 1.13 -13.75 -4.83
C VAL A 112 2.31 -13.82 -3.86
N THR A 113 2.81 -15.03 -3.63
CA THR A 113 4.01 -15.27 -2.82
C THR A 113 4.95 -16.16 -3.62
N LEU A 114 6.20 -15.72 -3.78
CA LEU A 114 7.26 -16.52 -4.36
C LEU A 114 7.96 -17.31 -3.26
N VAL A 115 8.14 -18.61 -3.47
CA VAL A 115 8.73 -19.51 -2.48
C VAL A 115 9.62 -20.52 -3.17
N ASP A 116 10.76 -20.85 -2.54
CA ASP A 116 11.61 -21.96 -2.99
C ASP A 116 10.80 -23.27 -2.91
N PRO A 117 10.73 -24.07 -4.01
CA PRO A 117 9.93 -25.29 -4.03
C PRO A 117 10.30 -26.30 -2.93
N ARG A 118 11.57 -26.37 -2.53
CA ARG A 118 12.05 -27.26 -1.46
C ARG A 118 11.60 -26.77 -0.10
N GLN A 119 11.55 -25.47 0.12
CA GLN A 119 10.99 -24.89 1.35
C GLN A 119 9.48 -25.09 1.40
N PHE A 120 8.78 -24.90 0.28
CA PHE A 120 7.35 -25.16 0.20
C PHE A 120 7.02 -26.63 0.51
N ALA A 121 7.70 -27.57 -0.15
CA ALA A 121 7.48 -29.01 0.05
C ALA A 121 7.66 -29.45 1.52
N LYS A 122 8.60 -28.84 2.25
CA LYS A 122 8.82 -29.13 3.68
C LYS A 122 7.72 -28.59 4.59
N ASN A 123 7.02 -27.53 4.18
CA ASN A 123 6.12 -26.77 5.04
C ASN A 123 4.65 -26.82 4.59
N VAL A 124 4.33 -27.53 3.50
CA VAL A 124 2.98 -27.59 2.92
C VAL A 124 1.92 -28.07 3.92
N GLU A 125 2.26 -28.97 4.83
CA GLU A 125 1.33 -29.45 5.87
C GLU A 125 0.90 -28.34 6.84
N TYR A 126 1.80 -27.41 7.18
CA TYR A 126 1.45 -26.26 8.01
C TYR A 126 0.50 -25.31 7.26
N ILE A 127 0.79 -25.07 5.98
CA ILE A 127 -0.08 -24.24 5.12
C ILE A 127 -1.46 -24.88 5.02
N ARG A 128 -1.53 -26.18 4.76
CA ARG A 128 -2.80 -26.94 4.68
C ARG A 128 -3.61 -26.81 5.97
N ARG A 129 -2.96 -26.88 7.13
CA ARG A 129 -3.62 -26.70 8.43
C ARG A 129 -4.19 -25.29 8.61
N VAL A 130 -3.45 -24.25 8.23
CA VAL A 130 -3.94 -22.85 8.28
C VAL A 130 -5.20 -22.66 7.43
N TYR A 131 -5.24 -23.27 6.24
CA TYR A 131 -6.45 -23.25 5.40
C TYR A 131 -7.60 -24.04 6.01
N ALA A 132 -7.33 -25.25 6.55
CA ALA A 132 -8.35 -26.09 7.17
C ALA A 132 -8.97 -25.46 8.42
N ASP A 133 -8.16 -24.75 9.22
CA ASP A 133 -8.59 -24.06 10.44
C ASP A 133 -9.25 -22.70 10.15
N GLY A 134 -9.35 -22.29 8.87
CA GLY A 134 -10.01 -21.04 8.46
C GLY A 134 -9.22 -19.77 8.72
N TYR A 135 -7.90 -19.87 8.95
CA TYR A 135 -7.02 -18.73 9.21
C TYR A 135 -6.41 -18.12 7.93
N ALA A 136 -6.63 -18.73 6.77
CA ALA A 136 -6.21 -18.17 5.49
C ALA A 136 -7.11 -17.01 5.03
N MET A 137 -6.57 -16.12 4.19
CA MET A 137 -7.32 -14.99 3.60
C MET A 137 -8.46 -15.44 2.66
N GLY A 138 -8.49 -16.70 2.26
CA GLY A 138 -9.52 -17.28 1.39
C GLY A 138 -9.41 -18.81 1.34
N HIS A 139 -10.30 -19.44 0.56
CA HIS A 139 -10.42 -20.89 0.48
C HIS A 139 -9.68 -21.51 -0.71
N LEU A 140 -9.16 -20.68 -1.60
CA LEU A 140 -8.56 -21.10 -2.86
C LEU A 140 -7.08 -20.72 -2.89
N LEU A 141 -6.30 -21.58 -3.52
CA LEU A 141 -4.88 -21.39 -3.76
C LEU A 141 -4.55 -22.07 -5.10
N THR A 142 -3.59 -21.51 -5.85
CA THR A 142 -3.05 -22.15 -7.05
C THR A 142 -1.53 -22.06 -7.03
N PHE A 143 -0.89 -22.95 -7.78
CA PHE A 143 0.57 -22.98 -7.95
C PHE A 143 0.92 -22.58 -9.37
N LEU A 144 1.99 -21.79 -9.49
CA LEU A 144 2.60 -21.43 -10.76
C LEU A 144 4.06 -21.89 -10.69
N GLY A 145 4.48 -22.70 -11.66
CA GLY A 145 5.85 -23.19 -11.82
C GLY A 145 6.75 -22.19 -12.56
N PRO A 146 8.07 -22.46 -12.60
CA PRO A 146 9.03 -21.63 -13.32
C PRO A 146 8.63 -21.41 -14.78
N GLY A 147 8.69 -20.16 -15.24
CA GLY A 147 8.32 -19.75 -16.60
C GLY A 147 6.83 -19.51 -16.82
N GLU A 148 5.94 -19.88 -15.89
CA GLU A 148 4.54 -19.49 -15.97
C GLU A 148 4.36 -18.01 -15.62
N SER A 149 3.27 -17.41 -16.12
CA SER A 149 3.00 -15.98 -15.95
C SER A 149 1.59 -15.71 -15.43
N LEU A 150 1.48 -14.72 -14.55
CA LEU A 150 0.22 -14.23 -14.00
C LEU A 150 0.18 -12.71 -14.13
N GLY A 151 -0.56 -12.23 -15.14
CA GLY A 151 -0.55 -10.82 -15.52
C GLY A 151 0.86 -10.37 -15.94
N HIS A 152 1.47 -9.50 -15.14
CA HIS A 152 2.83 -8.97 -15.39
C HIS A 152 3.93 -9.71 -14.61
N ILE A 153 3.58 -10.70 -13.80
CA ILE A 153 4.53 -11.48 -13.00
C ILE A 153 4.91 -12.74 -13.79
N THR A 154 6.20 -12.96 -13.99
CA THR A 154 6.74 -14.24 -14.51
C THR A 154 7.45 -14.95 -13.37
N ILE A 155 7.14 -16.23 -13.17
CA ILE A 155 7.78 -17.03 -12.12
C ILE A 155 9.21 -17.36 -12.54
N PRO A 156 10.22 -17.08 -11.70
CA PRO A 156 11.62 -17.36 -12.00
C PRO A 156 11.94 -18.86 -12.06
#